data_AF-A0A1R2D3Q6-F1
#
_entry.id   AF-A0A1R2D3Q6-F1
#
_cell.length_a   1.000
_cell.length_b   1.000
_cell.length_c   1.000
_cell.angle_alpha   90.00
_cell.angle_beta   90.00
_cell.angle_gamma   90.00
#
_symmetry.space_group_name_H-M   'P 1'
#
loop_
_entity.id
_entity.type
_entity.pdbx_description
1 polymer ?
#
loop_
_entity_poly.entity_id
_entity_poly.type
_entity_poly.pdbx_seq_one_letter_code
_entity_poly.pdbx_strand_id
1 'polypeptide(L)'
;MGNIAGASNAPPIPKSQLTRILKRARKLAMRKMLKLKQDNIQERLQFYRVDAAKYKECIFGMMQQQQKMCQDTVLEVCTEQNVSIGSLTSAIRNHAIDPEVQEVMMSFQTMSGDICEGYPVPEQYDIETLKEGLRLQIRELSGYPINDPSASVLAQIASTDEVYKQMGIDEITFGSLALKYEKSADPEFLQLKQDWNQAAKFDMAMQGLRGK
;
A
#
# COMPACT_ATOMS: atom_id res chain seq x y z
N MET A 1 -27.60 24.83 -23.05
CA MET A 1 -27.99 23.95 -21.93
C MET A 1 -28.51 22.65 -22.53
N GLY A 2 -27.72 21.58 -22.50
CA GLY A 2 -28.13 20.26 -22.98
C GLY A 2 -28.15 19.30 -21.80
N ASN A 3 -29.35 18.96 -21.32
CA ASN A 3 -29.57 17.90 -20.35
C ASN A 3 -29.18 16.57 -20.99
N ILE A 4 -28.07 15.96 -20.56
CA ILE A 4 -27.79 14.55 -20.78
C ILE A 4 -28.13 13.82 -19.47
N ALA A 5 -29.42 13.79 -19.15
CA ALA A 5 -29.96 12.80 -18.22
C ALA A 5 -30.22 11.51 -19.00
N GLY A 6 -29.13 10.84 -19.40
CA GLY A 6 -29.21 9.48 -19.88
C GLY A 6 -29.37 8.56 -18.68
N ALA A 7 -30.61 8.26 -18.29
CA ALA A 7 -30.88 7.09 -17.47
C ALA A 7 -30.35 5.88 -18.24
N SER A 8 -29.22 5.33 -17.77
CA SER A 8 -28.60 4.17 -18.37
C SER A 8 -29.58 3.00 -18.24
N ASN A 9 -30.25 2.63 -19.33
CA ASN A 9 -31.06 1.40 -19.45
C ASN A 9 -30.19 0.12 -19.48
N ALA A 10 -28.94 0.18 -19.03
CA ALA A 10 -28.12 -0.99 -18.87
C ALA A 10 -28.72 -1.87 -17.75
N PRO A 11 -28.90 -3.17 -17.97
CA PRO A 11 -29.39 -4.07 -16.94
C PRO A 11 -28.50 -3.98 -15.69
N PRO A 12 -29.08 -4.07 -14.48
CA PRO A 12 -28.32 -3.97 -13.24
C PRO A 12 -27.26 -5.06 -13.19
N ILE A 13 -26.02 -4.69 -12.85
CA ILE A 13 -24.91 -5.63 -12.77
C ILE A 13 -25.19 -6.66 -11.67
N PRO A 14 -25.26 -7.96 -11.99
CA PRO A 14 -25.44 -9.00 -10.99
C PRO A 14 -24.25 -9.06 -10.04
N LYS A 15 -24.48 -9.48 -8.79
CA LYS A 15 -23.42 -9.63 -7.77
C LYS A 15 -22.20 -10.38 -8.29
N SER A 16 -22.42 -11.53 -8.94
CA SER A 16 -21.33 -12.38 -9.45
C SER A 16 -20.47 -11.68 -10.52
N GLN A 17 -21.04 -10.76 -11.29
CA GLN A 17 -20.30 -9.94 -12.24
C GLN A 17 -19.55 -8.81 -11.52
N LEU A 18 -20.18 -8.14 -10.55
CA LEU A 18 -19.56 -7.10 -9.73
C LEU A 18 -18.33 -7.64 -8.98
N THR A 19 -18.47 -8.76 -8.26
CA THR A 19 -17.37 -9.39 -7.52
C THR A 19 -16.21 -9.75 -8.45
N ARG A 20 -16.50 -10.24 -9.67
CA ARG A 20 -15.48 -10.56 -10.68
C ARG A 20 -14.73 -9.32 -11.17
N ILE A 21 -15.45 -8.24 -11.44
CA ILE A 21 -14.86 -6.94 -11.83
C ILE A 21 -13.93 -6.44 -10.73
N LEU A 22 -14.41 -6.42 -9.48
CA LEU A 22 -13.63 -5.94 -8.34
C LEU A 22 -12.39 -6.81 -8.07
N LYS A 23 -12.52 -8.14 -8.09
CA LYS A 23 -11.37 -9.06 -7.94
C LYS A 23 -10.34 -8.89 -9.06
N ARG A 24 -10.77 -8.68 -10.31
CA ARG A 24 -9.88 -8.41 -11.45
C ARG A 24 -9.19 -7.05 -11.32
N ALA A 25 -9.93 -6.00 -10.96
CA ALA A 25 -9.38 -4.67 -10.71
C ALA A 25 -8.33 -4.69 -9.60
N ARG A 26 -8.60 -5.39 -8.50
CA ARG A 26 -7.61 -5.61 -7.43
C ARG A 26 -6.34 -6.24 -7.96
N LYS A 27 -6.46 -7.38 -8.65
CA LYS A 27 -5.29 -8.13 -9.14
C LYS A 27 -4.44 -7.29 -10.10
N LEU A 28 -5.08 -6.50 -10.96
CA LEU A 28 -4.37 -5.59 -11.87
C LEU A 28 -3.72 -4.43 -11.09
N ALA A 29 -4.41 -3.86 -10.12
CA ALA A 29 -3.92 -2.76 -9.29
C ALA A 29 -2.70 -3.20 -8.48
N MET A 30 -2.71 -4.41 -7.89
CA MET A 30 -1.56 -4.98 -7.18
C MET A 30 -0.31 -5.06 -8.05
N ARG A 31 -0.44 -5.54 -9.31
CA ARG A 31 0.68 -5.64 -10.25
C ARG A 31 1.25 -4.27 -10.62
N LYS A 32 0.37 -3.31 -10.91
CA LYS A 32 0.78 -1.94 -11.24
C LYS A 32 1.41 -1.24 -10.03
N MET A 33 0.87 -1.46 -8.83
CA MET A 33 1.40 -0.92 -7.59
C MET A 33 2.79 -1.48 -7.25
N LEU A 34 3.00 -2.78 -7.44
CA LEU A 34 4.33 -3.40 -7.25
C LEU A 34 5.37 -2.70 -8.12
N LYS A 35 5.08 -2.54 -9.42
CA LYS A 35 5.96 -1.83 -10.34
C LYS A 35 6.19 -0.37 -9.92
N LEU A 36 5.12 0.35 -9.59
CA LEU A 36 5.19 1.73 -9.13
C LEU A 36 6.08 1.88 -7.89
N LYS A 37 5.95 0.96 -6.91
CA LYS A 37 6.81 0.93 -5.72
C LYS A 37 8.27 0.67 -6.08
N GLN A 38 8.55 -0.32 -6.94
CA GLN A 38 9.91 -0.63 -7.37
C GLN A 38 10.57 0.56 -8.06
N ASP A 39 9.86 1.20 -9.00
CA ASP A 39 10.36 2.37 -9.71
C ASP A 39 10.62 3.54 -8.72
N ASN A 40 9.73 3.76 -7.75
CA ASN A 40 9.89 4.79 -6.72
C ASN A 40 11.07 4.54 -5.76
N ILE A 41 11.28 3.28 -5.34
CA ILE A 41 12.42 2.90 -4.50
C ILE A 41 13.73 3.24 -5.23
N GLN A 42 13.85 2.85 -6.49
CA GLN A 42 15.04 3.13 -7.31
C GLN A 42 15.29 4.63 -7.49
N GLU A 43 14.23 5.42 -7.64
CA GLU A 43 14.32 6.87 -7.77
C GLU A 43 14.72 7.55 -6.45
N ARG A 44 13.97 7.30 -5.36
CA ARG A 44 14.18 8.00 -4.09
C ARG A 44 15.54 7.67 -3.45
N LEU A 45 16.05 6.45 -3.64
CA LEU A 45 17.36 6.05 -3.13
C LEU A 45 18.52 6.89 -3.70
N GLN A 46 18.36 7.49 -4.88
CA GLN A 46 19.36 8.40 -5.47
C GLN A 46 19.50 9.70 -4.67
N PHE A 47 18.44 10.07 -3.94
CA PHE A 47 18.37 11.31 -3.17
C PHE A 47 18.47 11.09 -1.66
N TYR A 48 18.37 9.84 -1.19
CA TYR A 48 18.44 9.52 0.23
C TYR A 48 19.77 9.98 0.86
N ARG A 49 19.69 10.87 1.86
CA ARG A 49 20.83 11.56 2.52
C ARG A 49 21.70 12.42 1.58
N VAL A 50 21.25 12.70 0.36
CA VAL A 50 21.93 13.56 -0.62
C VAL A 50 21.14 14.84 -0.87
N ASP A 51 19.84 14.72 -1.14
CA ASP A 51 18.93 15.84 -1.41
C ASP A 51 17.58 15.60 -0.75
N ALA A 52 17.38 16.21 0.41
CA ALA A 52 16.16 16.04 1.20
C ALA A 52 14.90 16.56 0.49
N ALA A 53 15.02 17.59 -0.35
CA ALA A 53 13.87 18.17 -1.04
C ALA A 53 13.39 17.24 -2.15
N LYS A 54 14.31 16.74 -2.99
CA LYS A 54 13.97 15.76 -4.04
C LYS A 54 13.52 14.43 -3.46
N TYR A 55 14.17 13.96 -2.40
CA TYR A 55 13.75 12.74 -1.70
C TYR A 55 12.27 12.83 -1.24
N LYS A 56 11.91 13.96 -0.63
CA LYS A 56 10.54 14.25 -0.22
C LYS A 56 9.58 14.30 -1.41
N GLU A 57 9.99 14.93 -2.51
CA GLU A 57 9.21 15.01 -3.74
C GLU A 57 8.92 13.63 -4.32
N CYS A 58 9.91 12.75 -4.43
CA CYS A 58 9.73 11.37 -4.92
C CYS A 58 8.72 10.60 -4.07
N ILE A 59 8.80 10.70 -2.74
CA ILE A 59 7.89 10.00 -1.81
C ILE A 59 6.45 10.47 -1.99
N PHE A 60 6.20 11.78 -1.93
CA PHE A 60 4.83 12.29 -2.02
C PHE A 60 4.28 12.23 -3.45
N GLY A 61 5.14 12.31 -4.46
CA GLY A 61 4.78 12.06 -5.85
C GLY A 61 4.22 10.65 -6.05
N MET A 62 4.85 9.63 -5.46
CA MET A 62 4.35 8.25 -5.53
C MET A 62 2.97 8.10 -4.88
N MET A 63 2.71 8.73 -3.74
CA MET A 63 1.39 8.69 -3.09
C MET A 63 0.28 9.25 -3.99
N GLN A 64 0.56 10.32 -4.74
CA GLN A 64 -0.39 10.89 -5.71
C GLN A 64 -0.60 9.95 -6.91
N GLN A 65 0.49 9.38 -7.44
CA GLN A 65 0.42 8.42 -8.55
C GLN A 65 -0.34 7.16 -8.17
N GLN A 66 -0.20 6.67 -6.94
CA GLN A 66 -0.93 5.53 -6.39
C GLN A 66 -2.45 5.75 -6.46
N GLN A 67 -2.94 6.93 -6.05
CA GLN A 67 -4.38 7.24 -6.10
C GLN A 67 -4.91 7.23 -7.53
N LYS A 68 -4.19 7.86 -8.47
CA LYS A 68 -4.56 7.88 -9.89
C LYS A 68 -4.54 6.48 -10.50
N MET A 69 -3.51 5.68 -10.20
CA MET A 69 -3.37 4.31 -10.71
C MET A 69 -4.55 3.43 -10.31
N CYS A 70 -5.04 3.53 -9.07
CA CYS A 70 -6.22 2.78 -8.62
C CYS A 70 -7.46 3.14 -9.46
N GLN A 71 -7.69 4.42 -9.73
CA GLN A 71 -8.83 4.89 -10.55
C GLN A 71 -8.71 4.41 -12.00
N ASP A 72 -7.52 4.59 -12.60
CA ASP A 72 -7.23 4.16 -13.97
C ASP A 72 -7.42 2.65 -14.14
N THR A 73 -7.06 1.87 -13.12
CA THR A 73 -7.22 0.42 -13.13
C THR A 73 -8.69 -0.02 -13.07
N VAL A 74 -9.52 0.66 -12.27
CA VAL A 74 -10.97 0.38 -12.25
C VAL A 74 -11.59 0.72 -13.62
N LEU A 75 -11.21 1.86 -14.20
CA LEU A 75 -11.66 2.27 -15.54
C LEU A 75 -11.27 1.27 -16.63
N GLU A 76 -10.04 0.77 -16.60
CA GLU A 76 -9.54 -0.23 -17.53
C GLU A 76 -10.36 -1.51 -17.46
N VAL A 77 -10.55 -2.07 -16.27
CA VAL A 77 -11.33 -3.31 -16.10
C VAL A 77 -12.80 -3.10 -16.48
N CYS A 78 -13.39 -1.94 -16.17
CA CYS A 78 -14.74 -1.60 -16.62
C CYS A 78 -14.85 -1.59 -18.15
N THR A 79 -13.87 -0.99 -18.82
CA THR A 79 -13.80 -0.94 -20.29
C THR A 79 -13.68 -2.34 -20.88
N GLU A 80 -12.79 -3.17 -20.36
CA GLU A 80 -12.63 -4.58 -20.78
C GLU A 80 -13.91 -5.41 -20.61
N GLN A 81 -14.76 -5.05 -19.65
CA GLN A 81 -16.00 -5.75 -19.33
C GLN A 81 -17.24 -5.09 -19.97
N ASN A 82 -17.07 -4.06 -20.79
CA ASN A 82 -18.15 -3.25 -21.37
C ASN A 82 -19.14 -2.72 -20.32
N VAL A 83 -18.62 -2.32 -19.16
CA VAL A 83 -19.38 -1.78 -18.04
C VAL A 83 -19.07 -0.29 -17.90
N SER A 84 -20.11 0.54 -17.86
CA SER A 84 -19.93 1.96 -17.54
C SER A 84 -19.62 2.17 -16.06
N ILE A 85 -18.84 3.21 -15.73
CA ILE A 85 -18.55 3.58 -14.33
C ILE A 85 -19.82 3.91 -13.54
N GLY A 86 -20.82 4.52 -14.19
CA GLY A 86 -22.12 4.78 -13.58
C GLY A 86 -22.82 3.49 -13.17
N SER A 87 -22.83 2.48 -14.05
CA SER A 87 -23.39 1.15 -13.75
C SER A 87 -22.63 0.44 -12.64
N LEU A 88 -21.28 0.53 -12.63
CA LEU A 88 -20.45 -0.03 -11.55
C LEU A 88 -20.78 0.63 -10.20
N THR A 89 -20.85 1.96 -10.16
CA THR A 89 -21.12 2.71 -8.93
C THR A 89 -22.50 2.37 -8.35
N SER A 90 -23.51 2.29 -9.22
CA SER A 90 -24.86 1.84 -8.82
C SER A 90 -24.84 0.41 -8.31
N ALA A 91 -24.09 -0.49 -8.96
CA ALA A 91 -23.98 -1.87 -8.51
C ALA A 91 -23.30 -2.00 -7.14
N ILE A 92 -22.22 -1.26 -6.89
CA ILE A 92 -21.55 -1.23 -5.58
C ILE A 92 -22.54 -0.77 -4.49
N ARG A 93 -23.32 0.28 -4.75
CA ARG A 93 -24.34 0.76 -3.79
C ARG A 93 -25.43 -0.27 -3.55
N ASN A 94 -25.91 -0.91 -4.61
CA ASN A 94 -27.00 -1.89 -4.52
C ASN A 94 -26.59 -3.17 -3.78
N HIS A 95 -25.31 -3.55 -3.85
CA HIS A 95 -24.78 -4.75 -3.18
C HIS A 95 -23.91 -4.41 -1.96
N ALA A 96 -23.96 -3.17 -1.44
CA ALA A 96 -23.05 -2.69 -0.39
C ALA A 96 -23.17 -3.43 0.96
N ILE A 97 -24.31 -4.07 1.22
CA ILE A 97 -24.56 -4.87 2.43
C ILE A 97 -24.24 -6.35 2.24
N ASP A 98 -23.89 -6.78 1.02
CA ASP A 98 -23.53 -8.17 0.76
C ASP A 98 -22.13 -8.46 1.31
N PRO A 99 -21.97 -9.49 2.18
CA PRO A 99 -20.69 -9.78 2.82
C PRO A 99 -19.54 -10.07 1.84
N GLU A 100 -19.82 -10.71 0.71
CA GLU A 100 -18.80 -11.06 -0.29
C GLU A 100 -18.32 -9.80 -1.02
N VAL A 101 -19.24 -8.87 -1.33
CA VAL A 101 -18.88 -7.58 -1.93
C VAL A 101 -18.11 -6.73 -0.93
N GLN A 102 -18.53 -6.71 0.35
CA GLN A 102 -17.81 -6.01 1.41
C GLN A 102 -16.40 -6.56 1.61
N GLU A 103 -16.23 -7.89 1.64
CA GLU A 103 -14.92 -8.54 1.76
C GLU A 103 -13.99 -8.10 0.62
N VAL A 104 -14.47 -8.15 -0.62
CA VAL A 104 -13.66 -7.70 -1.77
C VAL A 104 -13.36 -6.21 -1.68
N MET A 105 -14.30 -5.36 -1.26
CA MET A 105 -14.04 -3.94 -1.08
C MET A 105 -13.02 -3.66 0.03
N MET A 106 -13.13 -4.34 1.18
CA MET A 106 -12.18 -4.22 2.28
C MET A 106 -10.79 -4.67 1.87
N SER A 107 -10.68 -5.70 1.01
CA SER A 107 -9.38 -6.13 0.51
C SER A 107 -8.63 -4.95 -0.14
N PHE A 108 -9.27 -4.03 -0.87
CA PHE A 108 -8.59 -2.87 -1.49
C PHE A 108 -7.82 -2.01 -0.48
N GLN A 109 -8.23 -2.01 0.80
CA GLN A 109 -7.55 -1.29 1.87
C GLN A 109 -6.24 -1.97 2.31
N THR A 110 -6.12 -3.29 2.18
CA THR A 110 -4.91 -4.05 2.56
C THR A 110 -3.92 -4.22 1.43
N MET A 111 -4.24 -3.74 0.22
CA MET A 111 -3.50 -4.00 -1.00
C MET A 111 -1.99 -3.69 -0.91
N SER A 112 -1.59 -2.68 -0.13
CA SER A 112 -0.18 -2.35 0.07
C SER A 112 0.60 -3.43 0.82
N GLY A 113 -0.04 -4.17 1.73
CA GLY A 113 0.53 -5.31 2.44
C GLY A 113 0.50 -6.57 1.58
N ASP A 114 -0.62 -6.84 0.90
CA ASP A 114 -0.79 -8.03 0.04
C ASP A 114 0.21 -8.09 -1.12
N ILE A 115 0.76 -6.95 -1.56
CA ILE A 115 1.82 -6.92 -2.60
C ILE A 115 3.07 -7.69 -2.14
N CYS A 116 3.34 -7.72 -0.84
CA CYS A 116 4.48 -8.43 -0.26
C CYS A 116 4.21 -9.93 -0.06
N GLU A 117 2.95 -10.37 0.00
CA GLU A 117 2.58 -11.76 0.36
C GLU A 117 3.04 -12.80 -0.68
N GLY A 118 3.35 -12.37 -1.91
CA GLY A 118 3.80 -13.24 -3.00
C GLY A 118 5.17 -12.88 -3.58
N TYR A 119 5.92 -11.98 -2.95
CA TYR A 119 7.23 -11.58 -3.46
C TYR A 119 8.32 -12.53 -2.92
N PRO A 120 9.24 -13.02 -3.77
CA PRO A 120 10.23 -14.01 -3.37
C PRO A 120 11.17 -13.43 -2.32
N VAL A 121 11.28 -14.14 -1.19
CA VAL A 121 12.28 -13.86 -0.15
C VAL A 121 13.44 -14.81 -0.36
N PRO A 122 14.66 -14.31 -0.64
CA PRO A 122 15.85 -15.13 -0.75
C PRO A 122 16.06 -16.04 0.48
N GLU A 123 16.48 -17.29 0.27
CA GLU A 123 16.58 -18.29 1.34
C GLU A 123 17.57 -17.91 2.44
N GLN A 124 18.59 -17.11 2.11
CA GLN A 124 19.56 -16.60 3.08
C GLN A 124 18.95 -15.61 4.08
N TYR A 125 17.75 -15.08 3.84
CA TYR A 125 17.08 -14.17 4.77
C TYR A 125 16.19 -14.95 5.73
N ASP A 126 16.59 -14.88 7.00
CA ASP A 126 15.97 -15.55 8.13
C ASP A 126 15.37 -14.55 9.13
N ILE A 127 14.92 -15.05 10.28
CA ILE A 127 14.35 -14.20 11.33
C ILE A 127 15.38 -13.27 11.96
N GLU A 128 16.66 -13.66 12.02
CA GLU A 128 17.73 -12.78 12.53
C GLU A 128 17.95 -11.59 11.59
N THR A 129 17.87 -11.83 10.28
CA THR A 129 17.89 -10.76 9.26
C THR A 129 16.74 -9.78 9.48
N LEU A 130 15.53 -10.29 9.75
CA LEU A 130 14.37 -9.46 10.03
C LEU A 130 14.52 -8.64 11.32
N LYS A 131 15.02 -9.27 12.40
CA LYS A 131 15.27 -8.59 13.68
C LYS A 131 16.30 -7.48 13.52
N GLU A 132 17.39 -7.72 12.79
CA GLU A 132 18.41 -6.71 12.54
C GLU A 132 17.85 -5.52 11.74
N GLY A 133 17.09 -5.79 10.68
CA GLY A 133 16.41 -4.72 9.94
C GLY A 133 15.44 -3.91 10.81
N LEU A 134 14.71 -4.54 11.71
CA LEU A 134 13.85 -3.81 12.67
C LEU A 134 14.65 -2.93 13.63
N ARG A 135 15.78 -3.42 14.15
CA ARG A 135 16.67 -2.60 15.01
C ARG A 135 17.18 -1.36 14.24
N LEU A 136 17.58 -1.54 12.98
CA LEU A 136 17.98 -0.43 12.11
C LEU A 136 16.82 0.57 11.92
N GLN A 137 15.61 0.07 11.63
CA GLN A 137 14.45 0.93 11.44
C GLN A 137 14.11 1.73 12.69
N ILE A 138 14.09 1.09 13.87
CA ILE A 138 13.82 1.75 15.16
C ILE A 138 14.84 2.87 15.43
N ARG A 139 16.12 2.58 15.21
CA ARG A 139 17.21 3.56 15.38
C ARG A 139 17.06 4.75 14.44
N GLU A 140 16.79 4.49 13.16
CA GLU A 140 16.60 5.56 12.17
C GLU A 140 15.36 6.39 12.50
N LEU A 141 14.21 5.76 12.81
CA LEU A 141 12.96 6.43 13.20
C LEU A 141 13.16 7.38 14.39
N SER A 142 13.94 6.98 15.39
CA SER A 142 14.22 7.78 16.59
C SER A 142 14.94 9.09 16.28
N GLY A 143 15.59 9.19 15.12
CA GLY A 143 16.25 10.41 14.64
C GLY A 143 15.32 11.43 13.99
N TYR A 144 14.06 11.08 13.70
CA TYR A 144 13.13 11.98 13.00
C TYR A 144 12.17 12.69 13.97
N PRO A 145 12.04 14.02 13.90
CA PRO A 145 11.00 14.73 14.62
C PRO A 145 9.64 14.48 13.97
N ILE A 146 8.89 13.50 14.48
CA ILE A 146 7.52 13.20 14.03
C ILE A 146 6.55 14.15 14.75
N ASN A 147 6.21 15.24 14.06
CA ASN A 147 5.28 16.29 14.50
C ASN A 147 3.94 16.28 13.73
N ASP A 148 3.88 15.65 12.56
CA ASP A 148 2.68 15.51 11.74
C ASP A 148 2.65 14.17 10.96
N PRO A 149 1.52 13.79 10.34
CA PRO A 149 1.42 12.54 9.59
C PRO A 149 2.40 12.41 8.42
N SER A 150 2.70 13.51 7.72
CA SER A 150 3.63 13.52 6.59
C SER A 150 5.06 13.26 7.08
N ALA A 151 5.43 13.83 8.24
CA ALA A 151 6.70 13.55 8.89
C ALA A 151 6.81 12.08 9.33
N SER A 152 5.72 11.47 9.83
CA SER A 152 5.71 10.03 10.15
C SER A 152 5.91 9.17 8.90
N VAL A 153 5.23 9.47 7.79
CA VAL A 153 5.40 8.75 6.51
C VAL A 153 6.84 8.84 6.02
N LEU A 154 7.43 10.04 6.03
CA LEU A 154 8.83 10.24 5.63
C LEU A 154 9.79 9.44 6.52
N ALA A 155 9.59 9.46 7.84
CA ALA A 155 10.43 8.74 8.78
C ALA A 155 10.36 7.21 8.56
N GLN A 156 9.17 6.67 8.32
CA GLN A 156 8.98 5.23 8.05
C GLN A 156 9.62 4.80 6.72
N ILE A 157 9.53 5.64 5.68
CA ILE A 157 10.18 5.34 4.40
C ILE A 157 11.70 5.46 4.53
N ALA A 158 12.21 6.51 5.20
CA ALA A 158 13.63 6.68 5.46
C ALA A 158 14.24 5.54 6.29
N SER A 159 13.49 5.03 7.28
CA SER A 159 13.94 3.88 8.08
C SER A 159 14.06 2.62 7.23
N THR A 160 13.18 2.44 6.25
CA THR A 160 13.26 1.33 5.30
C THR A 160 14.39 1.50 4.29
N ASP A 161 14.62 2.72 3.80
CA ASP A 161 15.73 3.01 2.89
C ASP A 161 17.10 2.88 3.59
N GLU A 162 17.17 3.09 4.91
CA GLU A 162 18.37 2.79 5.69
C GLU A 162 18.65 1.27 5.78
N VAL A 163 17.60 0.44 5.90
CA VAL A 163 17.75 -1.03 5.80
C VAL A 163 18.32 -1.42 4.45
N TYR A 164 17.81 -0.84 3.36
CA TYR A 164 18.36 -1.08 2.02
C TYR A 164 19.84 -0.68 1.95
N LYS A 165 20.19 0.51 2.46
CA LYS A 165 21.57 1.02 2.41
C LYS A 165 22.55 0.14 3.18
N GLN A 166 22.15 -0.39 4.33
CA GLN A 166 23.03 -1.16 5.23
C GLN A 166 23.04 -2.66 4.91
N MET A 167 21.90 -3.21 4.45
CA MET A 167 21.70 -4.65 4.29
C MET A 167 21.43 -5.09 2.84
N GLY A 168 21.20 -4.16 1.93
CA GLY A 168 20.82 -4.45 0.54
C GLY A 168 19.41 -5.01 0.39
N ILE A 169 18.54 -4.85 1.40
CA ILE A 169 17.18 -5.39 1.41
C ILE A 169 16.18 -4.24 1.19
N ASP A 170 15.47 -4.27 0.07
CA ASP A 170 14.47 -3.24 -0.26
C ASP A 170 13.16 -3.40 0.54
N GLU A 171 12.33 -2.36 0.53
CA GLU A 171 11.04 -2.30 1.24
C GLU A 171 10.12 -3.49 0.95
N ILE A 172 10.07 -3.96 -0.30
CA ILE A 172 9.17 -5.03 -0.73
C ILE A 172 9.70 -6.36 -0.19
N THR A 173 10.99 -6.63 -0.37
CA THR A 173 11.64 -7.84 0.15
C THR A 173 11.56 -7.89 1.68
N PHE A 174 11.81 -6.77 2.35
CA PHE A 174 11.72 -6.65 3.81
C PHE A 174 10.28 -6.88 4.31
N GLY A 175 9.28 -6.28 3.65
CA GLY A 175 7.87 -6.52 3.97
C GLY A 175 7.45 -7.97 3.77
N SER A 176 7.98 -8.64 2.75
CA SER A 176 7.71 -10.05 2.46
C SER A 176 8.34 -10.97 3.51
N LEU A 177 9.55 -10.64 3.96
CA LEU A 177 10.22 -11.32 5.08
C LEU A 177 9.42 -11.14 6.38
N ALA A 178 8.87 -9.94 6.64
CA ALA A 178 8.03 -9.69 7.80
C ALA A 178 6.74 -10.54 7.79
N LEU A 179 6.11 -10.71 6.61
CA LEU A 179 4.93 -11.58 6.45
C LEU A 179 5.28 -13.06 6.65
N LYS A 180 6.42 -13.53 6.11
CA LYS A 180 6.91 -14.91 6.29
C LYS A 180 7.01 -15.29 7.77
N TYR A 181 7.41 -14.35 8.63
CA TYR A 181 7.58 -14.56 10.08
C TYR A 181 6.47 -13.93 10.93
N GLU A 182 5.35 -13.51 10.35
CA GLU A 182 4.29 -12.77 11.07
C GLU A 182 3.78 -13.53 12.31
N LYS A 183 3.65 -14.85 12.18
CA LYS A 183 3.16 -15.78 13.22
C LYS A 183 4.26 -16.33 14.12
N SER A 184 5.47 -15.78 14.06
CA SER A 184 6.57 -16.19 14.93
C SER A 184 6.25 -15.91 16.39
N ALA A 185 6.60 -16.85 17.27
CA ALA A 185 6.52 -16.70 18.72
C ALA A 185 7.87 -16.26 19.34
N ASP A 186 8.85 -15.87 18.53
CA ASP A 186 10.15 -15.38 18.99
C ASP A 186 9.96 -14.13 19.88
N PRO A 187 10.36 -14.18 21.17
CA PRO A 187 10.07 -13.10 22.10
C PRO A 187 10.75 -11.77 21.75
N GLU A 188 11.96 -11.83 21.20
CA GLU A 188 12.71 -10.64 20.81
C GLU A 188 12.06 -9.96 19.61
N PHE A 189 11.67 -10.73 18.60
CA PHE A 189 10.96 -10.23 17.44
C PHE A 189 9.63 -9.57 17.83
N LEU A 190 8.88 -10.18 18.76
CA LEU A 190 7.65 -9.59 19.28
C LEU A 190 7.90 -8.24 19.98
N GLN A 191 8.97 -8.14 20.78
CA GLN A 191 9.37 -6.88 21.40
C GLN A 191 9.76 -5.83 20.35
N LEU A 192 10.57 -6.19 19.36
CA LEU A 192 11.00 -5.29 18.29
C LEU A 192 9.80 -4.77 17.48
N LYS A 193 8.76 -5.58 17.24
CA LYS A 193 7.52 -5.10 16.62
C LYS A 193 6.81 -4.06 17.47
N GLN A 194 6.76 -4.23 18.79
CA GLN A 194 6.17 -3.25 19.71
C GLN A 194 6.96 -1.95 19.71
N ASP A 195 8.28 -2.04 19.83
CA ASP A 195 9.19 -0.90 19.83
C ASP A 195 9.11 -0.11 18.52
N TRP A 196 9.05 -0.81 17.38
CA TRP A 196 8.87 -0.20 16.07
C TRP A 196 7.54 0.56 15.96
N ASN A 197 6.43 -0.05 16.40
CA ASN A 197 5.12 0.62 16.39
C ASN A 197 5.13 1.89 17.25
N GLN A 198 5.80 1.84 18.40
CA GLN A 198 5.96 2.99 19.29
C GLN A 198 6.82 4.09 18.66
N ALA A 199 7.95 3.73 18.04
CA ALA A 199 8.85 4.67 17.38
C ALA A 199 8.20 5.32 16.14
N ALA A 200 7.45 4.56 15.35
CA ALA A 200 6.75 5.06 14.16
C ALA A 200 5.61 6.04 14.49
N LYS A 201 5.16 6.07 15.76
CA LYS A 201 3.97 6.82 16.22
C LYS A 201 2.76 6.58 15.31
N PHE A 202 2.55 5.32 14.93
CA PHE A 202 1.57 4.92 13.90
C PHE A 202 0.16 5.49 14.17
N ASP A 203 -0.23 5.58 15.44
CA ASP A 203 -1.50 6.15 15.89
C ASP A 203 -1.67 7.64 15.52
N MET A 204 -0.60 8.44 15.55
CA MET A 204 -0.66 9.86 15.16
C MET A 204 -0.81 10.03 13.65
N ALA A 205 -0.19 9.16 12.85
CA ALA A 205 -0.33 9.17 11.39
C ALA A 205 -1.75 8.75 10.97
N MET A 206 -2.31 7.73 11.60
CA MET A 206 -3.67 7.24 11.33
C MET A 206 -4.76 8.24 11.76
N GLN A 207 -4.56 8.97 12.87
CA GLN A 207 -5.49 10.02 13.31
C GLN A 207 -5.50 11.23 12.37
N GLY A 208 -4.33 11.67 11.89
CA GLY A 208 -4.25 12.80 10.97
C GLY A 208 -4.73 12.51 9.55
N LEU A 209 -4.71 11.23 9.11
CA LEU A 209 -5.30 10.79 7.84
C LEU A 209 -6.84 10.66 7.90
N ARG A 210 -7.42 10.48 9.09
CA ARG A 210 -8.88 10.44 9.31
C ARG A 210 -9.48 11.81 9.64
N GLY A 211 -8.65 12.82 9.90
CA GLY A 211 -9.04 14.15 10.29
C GLY A 211 -8.70 15.22 9.25
N LYS A 212 -9.27 15.12 8.04
CA LYS A 212 -9.54 16.22 7.10
C LYS A 212 -10.75 15.90 6.24
#